data_AF-A0A3D2V8B6-F1
#
_entry.id   AF-A0A3D2V8B6-F1
#
_cell.length_a   1.000
_cell.length_b   1.000
_cell.length_c   1.000
_cell.angle_alpha   90.00
_cell.angle_beta   90.00
_cell.angle_gamma   90.00
#
_symmetry.space_group_name_H-M   'P 1'
#
loop_
_entity.id
_entity.type
_entity.pdbx_description
1 polymer ?
#
loop_
_entity_poly.entity_id
_entity_poly.type
_entity_poly.pdbx_seq_one_letter_code
_entity_poly.pdbx_strand_id
1 'polypeptide(L)'
;ILEFGLIPELVGRLPICTALTPLDEDGLVRVLTEPKNALVRQYESLFEMEECELSFTDQAIRRIAQKALNRGTGARGLRSIIENVMLDVM
;
A
#
# COMPACT_ATOMS: atom_id res chain seq x y z
N ILE A 1 -23.56 4.50 -16.11
CA ILE A 1 -22.72 5.71 -16.35
C ILE A 1 -23.59 6.98 -16.29
N LEU A 2 -24.67 7.06 -17.06
CA LEU A 2 -25.70 8.12 -16.93
C LEU A 2 -26.36 8.15 -15.53
N GLU A 3 -26.64 6.97 -14.95
CA GLU A 3 -27.19 6.85 -13.58
C GLU A 3 -26.23 7.35 -12.48
N PHE A 4 -24.92 7.45 -12.77
CA PHE A 4 -23.92 8.01 -11.85
C PHE A 4 -23.73 9.52 -12.03
N GLY A 5 -24.54 10.17 -12.89
CA GLY A 5 -24.53 11.62 -13.12
C GLY A 5 -23.55 12.12 -14.18
N LEU A 6 -22.93 11.23 -14.97
CA LEU A 6 -22.02 11.63 -16.05
C LEU A 6 -22.78 11.98 -17.33
N ILE A 7 -22.45 13.14 -17.93
CA ILE A 7 -23.07 13.59 -19.19
C ILE A 7 -22.56 12.78 -20.40
N PRO A 8 -23.42 12.43 -21.38
CA PRO A 8 -23.04 11.62 -22.55
C PRO A 8 -21.87 12.17 -23.37
N GLU A 9 -21.76 13.49 -23.51
CA GLU A 9 -20.71 14.16 -24.29
C GLU A 9 -19.33 13.91 -23.68
N LEU A 10 -19.25 13.83 -22.35
CA LEU A 10 -18.00 13.54 -21.64
C LEU A 10 -17.63 12.06 -21.78
N VAL A 11 -18.61 11.17 -21.62
CA VAL A 11 -18.40 9.71 -21.78
C VAL A 11 -17.96 9.38 -23.20
N GLY A 12 -18.54 10.06 -24.21
CA GLY A 12 -18.15 9.92 -25.60
C GLY A 12 -16.71 10.36 -25.91
N ARG A 13 -16.10 11.21 -25.07
CA ARG A 13 -14.68 11.64 -25.19
C ARG A 13 -13.70 10.72 -24.47
N LEU A 14 -14.17 9.72 -23.74
CA LEU A 14 -13.36 8.74 -23.01
C LEU A 14 -13.58 7.33 -23.60
N PRO A 15 -13.07 7.05 -24.82
CA PRO A 15 -13.37 5.81 -25.53
C PRO A 15 -12.72 4.56 -24.91
N ILE A 16 -11.73 4.75 -24.02
CA ILE A 16 -11.01 3.66 -23.36
C ILE A 16 -11.45 3.60 -21.90
N CYS A 17 -12.06 2.47 -21.53
CA CYS A 17 -12.42 2.15 -20.15
C CYS A 17 -11.59 0.97 -19.67
N THR A 18 -11.02 1.09 -18.47
CA THR A 18 -10.34 -0.01 -17.78
C THR A 18 -10.73 -0.01 -16.30
N ALA A 19 -10.70 -1.17 -15.68
CA ALA A 19 -11.00 -1.36 -14.27
C ALA A 19 -9.77 -1.92 -13.55
N LEU A 20 -9.52 -1.44 -12.35
CA LEU A 20 -8.46 -1.97 -11.50
C LEU A 20 -9.00 -3.09 -10.61
N THR A 21 -8.23 -4.16 -10.49
CA THR A 21 -8.51 -5.25 -9.56
C THR A 21 -8.21 -4.77 -8.12
N PRO A 22 -9.07 -5.07 -7.14
CA PRO A 22 -8.76 -4.80 -5.74
C PRO A 22 -7.51 -5.56 -5.30
N LEU A 23 -6.76 -4.97 -4.37
CA LEU A 23 -5.58 -5.61 -3.79
C LEU A 23 -6.01 -6.67 -2.77
N ASP A 24 -5.49 -7.88 -2.96
CA ASP A 24 -5.52 -8.96 -1.99
C ASP A 24 -4.30 -8.90 -1.05
N GLU A 25 -4.20 -9.86 -0.12
CA GLU A 25 -3.10 -9.92 0.84
C GLU A 25 -1.74 -10.00 0.13
N ASP A 26 -1.62 -10.88 -0.86
CA ASP A 26 -0.37 -11.05 -1.62
C ASP A 26 -0.04 -9.77 -2.42
N GLY A 27 -1.03 -9.09 -3.01
CA GLY A 27 -0.85 -7.80 -3.65
C GLY A 27 -0.32 -6.73 -2.69
N LEU A 28 -0.80 -6.71 -1.45
CA LEU A 28 -0.31 -5.79 -0.40
C LEU A 28 1.12 -6.15 0.05
N VAL A 29 1.45 -7.44 0.17
CA VAL A 29 2.82 -7.91 0.45
C VAL A 29 3.76 -7.43 -0.64
N ARG A 30 3.39 -7.58 -1.92
CA ARG A 30 4.20 -7.10 -3.04
C ARG A 30 4.42 -5.59 -2.97
N VAL A 31 3.39 -4.81 -2.64
CA VAL A 31 3.53 -3.35 -2.45
C VAL A 31 4.51 -2.99 -1.33
N LEU A 32 4.59 -3.81 -0.27
CA LEU A 32 5.51 -3.60 0.85
C LEU A 32 6.98 -3.90 0.51
N THR A 33 7.27 -4.74 -0.49
CA THR A 33 8.62 -5.30 -0.72
C THR A 33 9.20 -5.11 -2.12
N GLU A 34 8.39 -5.20 -3.18
CA GLU A 34 8.90 -5.24 -4.58
C GLU A 34 9.22 -3.86 -5.17
N PRO A 35 8.34 -2.84 -5.08
CA PRO A 35 8.55 -1.55 -5.73
C PRO A 35 9.88 -0.92 -5.33
N LYS A 36 10.50 -0.17 -6.24
CA LYS A 36 11.70 0.61 -5.92
C LYS A 36 11.51 1.48 -4.68
N ASN A 37 10.30 2.04 -4.52
CA ASN A 37 9.90 2.86 -3.39
C ASN A 37 9.03 2.09 -2.39
N ALA A 38 9.31 0.80 -2.17
CA ALA A 38 8.61 -0.02 -1.20
C ALA A 38 8.78 0.52 0.23
N LEU A 39 7.77 0.38 1.09
CA LEU A 39 7.81 0.92 2.45
C LEU A 39 8.92 0.27 3.29
N VAL A 40 9.14 -1.04 3.14
CA VAL A 40 10.23 -1.75 3.85
C VAL A 40 11.58 -1.08 3.55
N ARG A 41 11.91 -0.90 2.27
CA ARG A 41 13.15 -0.22 1.84
C ARG A 41 13.25 1.22 2.36
N GLN A 42 12.14 1.94 2.43
CA GLN A 42 12.15 3.31 2.96
C GLN A 42 12.54 3.34 4.45
N TYR A 43 12.01 2.41 5.25
CA TYR A 43 12.34 2.32 6.68
C TYR A 43 13.75 1.77 6.92
N GLU A 44 14.17 0.77 6.14
CA GLU A 44 15.54 0.25 6.18
C GLU A 44 16.56 1.37 5.93
N SER A 45 16.38 2.14 4.85
CA SER A 45 17.25 3.28 4.54
C SER A 45 17.17 4.40 5.59
N LEU A 46 16.02 4.62 6.23
CA LEU A 46 15.88 5.63 7.29
C LEU A 46 16.69 5.25 8.52
N PHE A 47 16.65 3.99 8.94
CA PHE A 47 17.42 3.50 10.09
C PHE A 47 18.91 3.37 9.76
N GLU A 48 19.27 3.06 8.52
CA GLU A 48 20.67 3.02 8.05
C GLU A 48 21.35 4.39 8.18
N MET A 49 20.62 5.49 8.01
CA MET A 49 21.13 6.85 8.25
C MET A 49 21.52 7.09 9.72
N GLU A 50 20.92 6.35 10.64
CA GLU A 50 21.19 6.38 12.09
C GLU A 50 22.13 5.22 12.51
N GLU A 51 22.85 4.62 11.55
CA GLU A 51 23.76 3.48 11.75
C GLU A 51 23.09 2.24 12.40
N CYS A 52 21.77 2.09 12.21
CA CYS A 52 20.97 1.00 12.75
C CYS A 52 20.50 0.04 11.64
N GLU A 53 20.56 -1.26 11.90
CA GLU A 53 20.03 -2.28 10.99
C GLU A 53 18.57 -2.62 11.35
N LEU A 54 17.66 -2.37 10.42
CA LEU A 54 16.25 -2.76 10.53
C LEU A 54 15.98 -3.95 9.61
N SER A 55 15.38 -5.01 10.14
CA SER A 55 14.96 -6.16 9.34
C SER A 55 13.49 -6.49 9.57
N PHE A 56 12.78 -6.77 8.48
CA PHE A 56 11.40 -7.22 8.51
C PHE A 56 11.34 -8.71 8.20
N THR A 57 10.71 -9.49 9.06
CA THR A 57 10.44 -10.90 8.77
C THR A 57 9.27 -11.04 7.81
N ASP A 58 9.28 -12.09 6.98
CA ASP A 58 8.18 -12.40 6.05
C ASP A 58 6.83 -12.51 6.78
N GLN A 59 6.84 -13.05 7.99
CA GLN A 59 5.65 -13.15 8.83
C GLN A 59 5.13 -11.77 9.24
N ALA A 60 6.00 -10.83 9.62
CA ALA A 60 5.61 -9.48 9.97
C ALA A 60 4.99 -8.75 8.78
N ILE A 61 5.60 -8.87 7.59
CA ILE A 61 5.11 -8.27 6.34
C ILE A 61 3.71 -8.80 6.01
N ARG A 62 3.48 -10.11 6.08
CA ARG A 62 2.15 -10.71 5.89
C ARG A 62 1.14 -10.22 6.92
N ARG A 63 1.52 -10.14 8.19
CA ARG A 63 0.61 -9.65 9.25
C ARG A 63 0.21 -8.20 9.04
N ILE A 64 1.12 -7.35 8.56
CA ILE A 64 0.82 -5.95 8.21
C ILE A 64 -0.17 -5.91 7.05
N ALA A 65 0.06 -6.69 6.00
CA ALA A 65 -0.83 -6.80 4.84
C ALA A 65 -2.24 -7.25 5.25
N GLN A 66 -2.36 -8.32 6.04
CA GLN A 66 -3.65 -8.81 6.55
C GLN A 66 -4.38 -7.75 7.39
N LYS A 67 -3.64 -7.03 8.26
CA LYS A 67 -4.22 -5.96 9.10
C LYS A 67 -4.73 -4.79 8.25
N ALA A 68 -4.04 -4.44 7.16
CA ALA A 68 -4.47 -3.41 6.23
C ALA A 68 -5.71 -3.83 5.43
N LEU A 69 -5.76 -5.10 5.01
CA LEU A 69 -6.91 -5.68 4.31
C LEU A 69 -8.16 -5.66 5.19
N ASN A 70 -8.04 -6.08 6.45
CA ASN A 70 -9.14 -6.10 7.42
C ASN A 70 -9.68 -4.70 7.75
N ARG A 71 -8.86 -3.65 7.62
CA ARG A 71 -9.27 -2.26 7.81
C ARG A 71 -9.98 -1.65 6.59
N GLY A 72 -9.99 -2.33 5.44
CA GLY A 72 -10.58 -1.82 4.21
C GLY A 72 -9.85 -0.61 3.61
N THR A 73 -8.65 -0.29 4.10
CA THR A 73 -7.86 0.89 3.70
C THR A 73 -6.97 0.64 2.49
N GLY A 74 -6.82 -0.62 2.07
CA GLY A 74 -5.90 -1.04 1.01
C GLY A 74 -4.45 -0.60 1.28
N ALA A 75 -3.68 -0.35 0.21
CA ALA A 75 -2.27 0.01 0.30
C ALA A 75 -2.00 1.30 1.10
N ARG A 76 -2.97 2.23 1.16
CA ARG A 76 -2.82 3.50 1.90
C ARG A 76 -2.68 3.29 3.40
N GLY A 77 -3.31 2.23 3.94
CA GLY A 77 -3.24 1.91 5.37
C GLY A 77 -1.93 1.28 5.82
N LEU A 78 -1.11 0.77 4.89
CA LEU A 78 0.14 0.06 5.20
C LEU A 78 1.12 0.94 5.98
N ARG A 79 1.31 2.19 5.53
CA ARG A 79 2.21 3.15 6.19
C ARG A 79 1.77 3.43 7.63
N SER A 80 0.50 3.74 7.84
CA SER A 80 -0.03 4.00 9.19
C SER A 80 0.16 2.80 10.12
N ILE A 81 0.01 1.58 9.62
CA ILE A 81 0.23 0.38 10.44
C ILE A 81 1.70 0.25 10.84
N ILE A 82 2.63 0.49 9.92
CA ILE A 82 4.07 0.44 10.21
C ILE A 82 4.46 1.56 11.19
N GLU A 83 4.04 2.80 10.92
CA GLU A 83 4.32 3.95 11.80
C GLU A 83 3.86 3.68 13.23
N ASN A 84 2.64 3.17 13.43
CA ASN A 84 2.13 2.83 14.76
C ASN A 84 2.99 1.81 15.52
N VAL A 85 3.67 0.89 14.82
CA VAL A 85 4.57 -0.09 15.45
C VAL A 85 5.94 0.52 15.72
N MET A 86 6.38 1.43 14.86
CA MET A 86 7.69 2.07 14.96
C MET A 86 7.71 3.25 15.94
N LEU A 87 6.56 3.76 16.39
CA LEU A 87 6.45 4.90 17.32
C LEU A 87 7.25 4.73 18.61
N ASP A 88 7.38 3.51 19.12
CA ASP A 88 8.13 3.24 20.36
C ASP A 88 9.63 2.98 20.10
N VAL A 89 10.00 2.74 18.84
CA VAL A 89 11.36 2.36 18.42
C VAL A 89 12.13 3.58 17.88
N MET A 90 11.41 4.53 17.27
CA MET A 90 11.92 5.82 16.80
C MET A 90 11.93 6.85 17.94
#